data_AF-A0A662VYI3-F1
#
_entry.id   AF-A0A662VYI3-F1
#
_cell.length_a   1.000
_cell.length_b   1.000
_cell.length_c   1.000
_cell.angle_alpha   90.00
_cell.angle_beta   90.00
_cell.angle_gamma   90.00
#
_symmetry.space_group_name_H-M   'P 1'
#
loop_
_entity.id
_entity.type
_entity.pdbx_description
1 polymer ?
#
loop_
_entity_poly.entity_id
_entity_poly.type
_entity_poly.pdbx_seq_one_letter_code
_entity_poly.pdbx_strand_id
1 'polypeptide(L)'
;MLRDIFKIVITFTILYLSTTFVMAYINESLALLPTLAIPLFILWFAKHLANNTEYRCKCGNEFKISAIDVLLSLQQLYLRLLKCPKCNTSSWCRVVRYKGNEVKAKFKQIDENVKTNYKALITILMASYLLFFAFWLLNKELLLFIVMSFVYLYFIAVLAYGMKNKLNSSMYSVITLVVVFITFIMLFVNVVVYLSEVSK
;
A
#
# COMPACT_ATOMS: atom_id res chain seq x y z
N MET A 1 -7.98 -11.28 15.64
CA MET A 1 -7.59 -10.34 14.56
C MET A 1 -6.94 -11.05 13.39
N LEU A 2 -5.72 -11.62 13.50
CA LEU A 2 -5.03 -12.25 12.36
C LEU A 2 -5.87 -13.33 11.64
N ARG A 3 -6.47 -14.27 12.39
CA ARG A 3 -7.33 -15.32 11.83
C ARG A 3 -8.51 -14.76 11.02
N ASP A 4 -9.15 -13.70 11.54
CA ASP A 4 -10.29 -13.06 10.87
C ASP A 4 -9.85 -12.34 9.59
N ILE A 5 -8.77 -11.57 9.66
CA ILE A 5 -8.19 -10.88 8.51
C ILE A 5 -7.81 -11.91 7.43
N PHE A 6 -7.13 -12.98 7.83
CA PHE A 6 -6.71 -14.03 6.92
C PHE A 6 -7.90 -14.72 6.23
N LYS A 7 -8.97 -15.02 7.00
CA LYS A 7 -10.22 -15.54 6.44
C LYS A 7 -10.83 -14.59 5.42
N ILE A 8 -10.93 -13.29 5.73
CA ILE A 8 -11.50 -12.30 4.81
C ILE A 8 -10.69 -12.24 3.51
N VAL A 9 -9.37 -12.15 3.61
CA VAL A 9 -8.48 -12.06 2.45
C VAL A 9 -8.55 -13.33 1.60
N ILE A 10 -8.48 -14.52 2.21
CA ILE A 10 -8.58 -15.79 1.47
C ILE A 10 -9.94 -15.93 0.78
N THR A 11 -11.03 -15.66 1.49
CA THR A 11 -12.37 -15.74 0.91
C THR A 11 -12.49 -14.80 -0.29
N PHE A 12 -11.99 -13.58 -0.18
CA PHE A 12 -11.96 -12.65 -1.30
C PHE A 12 -11.10 -13.18 -2.46
N THR A 13 -9.91 -13.71 -2.19
CA THR A 13 -9.02 -14.27 -3.22
C THR A 13 -9.67 -15.43 -3.96
N ILE A 14 -10.28 -16.38 -3.24
CA ILE A 14 -10.98 -17.53 -3.86
C ILE A 14 -12.12 -17.04 -4.73
N LEU A 15 -12.96 -16.13 -4.21
CA LEU A 15 -14.08 -15.57 -4.97
C LEU A 15 -13.59 -14.82 -6.21
N TYR A 16 -12.58 -13.97 -6.08
CA TYR A 16 -11.98 -13.23 -7.17
C TYR A 16 -11.43 -14.14 -8.27
N LEU A 17 -10.69 -15.19 -7.90
CA LEU A 17 -10.15 -16.15 -8.87
C LEU A 17 -11.27 -16.94 -9.56
N SER A 18 -12.26 -17.40 -8.80
CA SER A 18 -13.39 -18.14 -9.37
C SER A 18 -14.21 -17.30 -10.34
N THR A 19 -14.52 -16.04 -10.00
CA THR A 19 -15.27 -15.14 -10.88
C THR A 19 -14.46 -14.77 -12.10
N THR A 20 -13.15 -14.52 -11.95
CA THR A 20 -12.25 -14.25 -13.09
C THR A 20 -12.20 -15.45 -14.03
N PHE A 21 -12.07 -16.66 -13.50
CA PHE A 21 -12.05 -17.88 -14.31
C PHE A 21 -13.36 -18.10 -15.06
N VAL A 22 -14.52 -17.95 -14.38
CA VAL A 22 -15.84 -18.09 -15.02
C VAL A 22 -16.06 -17.04 -16.10
N MET A 23 -15.71 -15.77 -15.83
CA MET A 23 -15.85 -14.70 -16.81
C MET A 23 -14.95 -14.90 -18.03
N ALA A 24 -13.70 -15.33 -17.82
CA ALA A 24 -12.77 -15.66 -18.89
C ALA A 24 -13.27 -16.82 -19.76
N TYR A 25 -13.92 -17.83 -19.16
CA TYR A 25 -14.50 -18.95 -19.90
C TYR A 25 -15.68 -18.53 -20.80
N ILE A 26 -16.49 -17.57 -20.35
CA ILE A 26 -17.63 -17.06 -21.12
C ILE A 26 -17.16 -16.18 -22.27
N ASN A 27 -16.29 -15.21 -21.96
CA ASN A 27 -15.74 -14.27 -22.94
C ASN A 27 -14.47 -13.63 -22.38
N GLU A 28 -13.36 -13.75 -23.10
CA GLU A 28 -12.06 -13.19 -22.69
C GLU A 28 -12.13 -11.69 -22.34
N SER A 29 -12.96 -10.92 -23.05
CA SER A 29 -13.12 -9.49 -22.78
C SER A 29 -13.82 -9.19 -21.44
N LEU A 30 -14.65 -10.11 -20.92
CA LEU A 30 -15.30 -9.98 -19.62
C LEU A 30 -14.36 -10.29 -18.46
N ALA A 31 -13.21 -10.94 -18.71
CA ALA A 31 -12.20 -11.22 -17.69
C ALA A 31 -11.62 -9.95 -17.04
N LEU A 32 -11.80 -8.78 -17.67
CA LEU A 32 -11.40 -7.49 -17.12
C LEU A 32 -12.36 -6.96 -16.04
N LEU A 33 -13.64 -7.34 -16.05
CA LEU A 33 -14.63 -6.82 -15.09
C LEU A 33 -14.28 -7.09 -13.61
N PRO A 34 -13.82 -8.30 -13.22
CA PRO A 34 -13.39 -8.56 -11.85
C PRO A 34 -12.29 -7.62 -11.34
N THR A 35 -11.48 -7.02 -12.21
CA THR A 35 -10.43 -6.08 -11.77
C THR A 35 -11.00 -4.86 -11.04
N LEU A 36 -12.23 -4.45 -11.35
CA LEU A 36 -12.94 -3.38 -10.63
C LEU A 36 -13.30 -3.77 -9.19
N ALA A 37 -13.37 -5.06 -8.87
CA ALA A 37 -13.63 -5.53 -7.51
C ALA A 37 -12.45 -5.31 -6.56
N ILE A 38 -11.23 -5.20 -7.08
CA ILE A 38 -10.01 -4.98 -6.27
C ILE A 38 -10.06 -3.63 -5.54
N PRO A 39 -10.21 -2.47 -6.20
CA PRO A 39 -10.26 -1.19 -5.49
C PRO A 39 -11.47 -1.11 -4.55
N LEU A 40 -12.62 -1.69 -4.93
CA LEU A 40 -13.81 -1.75 -4.08
C LEU A 40 -13.55 -2.56 -2.81
N PHE A 41 -12.90 -3.72 -2.94
CA PHE A 41 -12.51 -4.55 -1.80
C PHE A 41 -11.52 -3.83 -0.90
N ILE A 42 -10.50 -3.16 -1.47
CA ILE A 42 -9.52 -2.39 -0.68
C ILE A 42 -10.21 -1.30 0.13
N LEU A 43 -11.12 -0.53 -0.47
CA LEU A 43 -11.88 0.52 0.22
C LEU A 43 -12.80 -0.05 1.31
N TRP A 44 -13.54 -1.12 0.99
CA TRP A 44 -14.39 -1.80 1.95
C TRP A 44 -13.58 -2.37 3.11
N PHE A 45 -12.45 -3.01 2.83
CA PHE A 45 -11.58 -3.63 3.81
C PHE A 45 -10.94 -2.58 4.72
N ALA A 46 -10.53 -1.44 4.16
CA ALA A 46 -10.02 -0.30 4.93
C ALA A 46 -11.09 0.25 5.89
N LYS A 47 -12.33 0.41 5.41
CA LYS A 47 -13.47 0.83 6.24
C LYS A 47 -13.80 -0.22 7.32
N HIS A 48 -13.75 -1.50 6.97
CA HIS A 48 -13.94 -2.60 7.90
C HIS A 48 -12.91 -2.56 9.03
N LEU A 49 -11.63 -2.39 8.72
CA LEU A 49 -10.59 -2.26 9.73
C LEU A 49 -10.79 -1.01 10.59
N ALA A 50 -10.98 0.16 9.97
CA ALA A 50 -11.19 1.43 10.67
C ALA A 50 -12.31 1.35 11.74
N ASN A 51 -13.42 0.71 11.41
CA ASN A 51 -14.57 0.58 12.32
C ASN A 51 -14.35 -0.42 13.45
N ASN A 52 -13.54 -1.46 13.20
CA ASN A 52 -13.38 -2.60 14.10
C ASN A 52 -12.08 -2.60 14.89
N THR A 53 -11.13 -1.70 14.62
CA THR A 53 -9.84 -1.61 15.34
C THR A 53 -9.76 -0.34 16.17
N GLU A 54 -9.31 -0.49 17.42
CA GLU A 54 -8.94 0.62 18.29
C GLU A 54 -7.44 0.60 18.55
N TYR A 55 -6.83 1.78 18.51
CA TYR A 55 -5.40 1.96 18.68
C TYR A 55 -5.11 2.73 19.96
N ARG A 56 -3.99 2.42 20.61
CA ARG A 56 -3.48 3.14 21.77
C ARG A 56 -2.14 3.81 21.42
N CYS A 57 -2.06 5.10 21.69
CA CYS A 57 -0.84 5.89 21.55
C CYS A 57 0.12 5.66 22.73
N LYS A 58 1.38 6.08 22.59
CA LYS A 58 2.39 6.14 23.68
C LYS A 58 1.89 6.92 24.91
N CYS A 59 1.05 7.94 24.73
CA CYS A 59 0.44 8.71 25.82
C CYS A 59 -0.71 7.98 26.55
N GLY A 60 -1.03 6.75 26.15
CA GLY A 60 -2.11 5.95 26.74
C GLY A 60 -3.49 6.22 26.17
N ASN A 61 -3.66 7.26 25.33
CA ASN A 61 -4.96 7.56 24.72
C ASN A 61 -5.38 6.50 23.71
N GLU A 62 -6.62 6.02 23.83
CA GLU A 62 -7.27 5.11 22.91
C GLU A 62 -8.13 5.87 21.90
N PHE A 63 -8.08 5.48 20.63
CA PHE A 63 -8.84 6.12 19.58
C PHE A 63 -9.09 5.17 18.41
N LYS A 64 -10.18 5.45 17.68
CA LYS A 64 -10.45 4.86 16.37
C LYS A 64 -9.82 5.71 15.28
N ILE A 65 -9.58 5.09 14.14
CA ILE A 65 -8.97 5.75 12.97
C ILE A 65 -9.94 5.80 11.81
N SER A 66 -9.67 6.67 10.84
CA SER A 66 -10.43 6.73 9.59
C SER A 66 -9.96 5.67 8.60
N ALA A 67 -10.77 5.38 7.58
CA ALA A 67 -10.37 4.50 6.48
C ALA A 67 -9.18 5.07 5.69
N ILE A 68 -9.05 6.40 5.61
CA ILE A 68 -7.91 7.08 4.97
C ILE A 68 -6.62 6.77 5.75
N ASP A 69 -6.69 6.84 7.08
CA ASP A 69 -5.55 6.46 7.93
C ASP A 69 -5.21 4.99 7.71
N VAL A 70 -6.18 4.11 7.52
CA VAL A 70 -5.92 2.68 7.20
C VAL A 70 -5.19 2.52 5.87
N LEU A 71 -5.54 3.30 4.85
CA LEU A 71 -4.97 3.17 3.49
C LEU A 71 -3.59 3.81 3.34
N LEU A 72 -3.37 4.96 3.97
CA LEU A 72 -2.23 5.84 3.67
C LEU A 72 -1.18 5.89 4.78
N SER A 73 -1.47 5.38 5.98
CA SER A 73 -0.44 5.28 7.01
C SER A 73 0.40 4.02 6.87
N LEU A 74 1.66 4.11 7.30
CA LEU A 74 2.55 2.97 7.44
C LEU A 74 1.93 1.94 8.38
N GLN A 75 1.79 0.71 7.87
CA GLN A 75 1.12 -0.38 8.56
C GLN A 75 2.06 -1.55 8.83
N GLN A 76 1.97 -2.05 10.06
CA GLN A 76 2.34 -3.41 10.43
C GLN A 76 1.09 -4.07 11.02
N LEU A 77 1.10 -5.39 11.17
CA LEU A 77 -0.08 -6.18 11.55
C LEU A 77 -0.77 -5.67 12.84
N TYR A 78 0.00 -5.19 13.81
CA TYR A 78 -0.51 -4.71 15.11
C TYR A 78 -0.04 -3.30 15.49
N LEU A 79 0.81 -2.68 14.66
CA LEU A 79 1.38 -1.37 14.89
C LEU A 79 1.10 -0.51 13.67
N ARG A 80 0.72 0.74 13.88
CA ARG A 80 0.46 1.68 12.79
C ARG A 80 1.01 3.05 13.15
N LEU A 81 1.71 3.67 12.22
CA LEU A 81 2.27 5.00 12.45
C LEU A 81 1.15 6.03 12.28
N LEU A 82 0.69 6.60 13.38
CA LEU A 82 -0.48 7.46 13.43
C LEU A 82 -0.18 8.75 14.17
N LYS A 83 -0.94 9.79 13.83
CA LYS A 83 -0.98 11.03 14.59
C LYS A 83 -2.03 10.91 15.68
N CYS A 84 -1.63 11.05 16.95
CA CYS A 84 -2.57 10.94 18.05
C CYS A 84 -3.47 12.19 18.12
N PRO A 85 -4.80 12.03 18.25
CA PRO A 85 -5.71 13.17 18.36
C PRO A 85 -5.53 13.96 19.68
N LYS A 86 -5.04 13.32 20.74
CA LYS A 86 -4.87 13.95 22.07
C LYS A 86 -3.56 14.72 22.19
N CYS A 87 -2.42 14.10 21.89
CA CYS A 87 -1.10 14.74 22.03
C CYS A 87 -0.59 15.37 20.72
N ASN A 88 -1.31 15.23 19.61
CA ASN A 88 -0.98 15.81 18.30
C ASN A 88 0.40 15.42 17.75
N THR A 89 1.04 14.39 18.34
CA THR A 89 2.33 13.85 17.96
C THR A 89 2.16 12.56 17.16
N SER A 90 3.09 12.31 16.24
CA SER A 90 3.15 11.07 15.49
C SER A 90 3.88 10.00 16.29
N SER A 91 3.32 8.80 16.35
CA SER A 91 3.97 7.65 16.99
C SER A 91 3.43 6.34 16.45
N TRP A 92 4.21 5.27 16.63
CA TRP A 92 3.75 3.91 16.40
C TRP A 92 2.69 3.55 17.45
N CYS A 93 1.43 3.59 17.03
CA CYS A 93 0.27 3.27 17.85
C CYS A 93 -0.06 1.78 17.73
N ARG A 94 -0.40 1.13 18.84
CA ARG A 94 -0.66 -0.31 18.89
C ARG A 94 -2.15 -0.63 18.87
N VAL A 95 -2.54 -1.71 18.21
CA VAL A 95 -3.92 -2.23 18.29
C VAL A 95 -4.16 -2.74 19.70
N VAL A 96 -5.22 -2.24 20.36
CA VAL A 96 -5.63 -2.69 21.70
C VAL A 96 -6.95 -3.44 21.70
N ARG A 97 -7.87 -3.11 20.80
CA ARG A 97 -9.13 -3.87 20.62
C ARG A 97 -9.39 -4.16 19.14
N TYR A 98 -9.96 -5.33 18.90
CA TYR A 98 -10.49 -5.74 17.59
C TYR A 98 -11.89 -6.33 17.77
N LYS A 99 -12.90 -5.73 17.13
CA LYS A 99 -14.33 -6.08 17.31
C LYS A 99 -14.74 -6.11 18.78
N GLY A 100 -14.29 -5.13 19.56
CA GLY A 100 -14.56 -5.03 21.00
C GLY A 100 -13.70 -5.92 21.90
N ASN A 101 -13.00 -6.93 21.35
CA ASN A 101 -12.18 -7.85 22.13
C ASN A 101 -10.75 -7.32 22.29
N GLU A 102 -10.17 -7.49 23.48
CA GLU A 102 -8.78 -7.12 23.74
C GLU A 102 -7.80 -7.94 22.90
N VAL A 103 -6.83 -7.26 22.29
CA VAL A 103 -5.76 -7.89 21.52
C VAL A 103 -4.52 -7.98 22.38
N LYS A 104 -4.26 -9.17 22.94
CA LYS A 104 -3.03 -9.48 23.66
C LYS A 104 -1.98 -9.97 22.68
N ALA A 105 -1.14 -9.05 22.20
CA ALA A 105 0.01 -9.42 21.39
C ALA A 105 1.27 -8.70 21.90
N LYS A 106 2.37 -9.45 21.93
CA LYS A 106 3.68 -8.95 22.37
C LYS A 106 4.37 -8.36 21.15
N PHE A 107 4.65 -7.07 21.19
CA PHE A 107 5.41 -6.39 20.15
C PHE A 107 6.48 -5.52 20.79
N LYS A 108 7.65 -5.46 20.15
CA LYS A 108 8.67 -4.47 20.48
C LYS A 108 8.21 -3.13 19.94
N GLN A 109 8.12 -2.13 20.80
CA GLN A 109 7.80 -0.77 20.36
C GLN A 109 8.93 -0.27 19.46
N ILE A 110 8.56 0.22 18.28
CA ILE A 110 9.50 0.85 17.35
C ILE A 110 9.63 2.29 17.81
N ASP A 111 10.79 2.64 18.37
CA ASP A 111 11.16 4.04 18.61
C ASP A 111 12.04 4.48 17.45
N GLU A 112 11.55 5.43 16.66
CA GLU A 112 12.28 6.00 15.53
C GLU A 112 12.46 7.48 15.78
N ASN A 113 13.72 7.89 15.91
CA ASN A 113 14.10 9.29 16.05
C ASN A 113 14.60 9.90 14.73
N VAL A 114 14.43 9.18 13.62
CA VAL A 114 14.93 9.57 12.30
C VAL A 114 13.89 10.44 11.59
N LYS A 115 14.30 11.66 11.22
CA LYS A 115 13.47 12.54 10.38
C LYS A 115 13.52 12.08 8.93
N THR A 116 12.34 11.89 8.34
CA THR A 116 12.21 11.52 6.93
C THR A 116 12.35 12.76 6.05
N ASN A 117 13.26 12.72 5.05
CA ASN A 117 13.35 13.78 4.04
C ASN A 117 12.35 13.53 2.92
N TYR A 118 11.08 13.87 3.14
CA TYR A 118 10.00 13.65 2.19
C TYR A 118 10.25 14.32 0.83
N LYS A 119 10.88 15.49 0.80
CA LYS A 119 11.21 16.17 -0.45
C LYS A 119 12.12 15.30 -1.31
N ALA A 120 13.19 14.77 -0.73
CA ALA A 120 14.10 13.87 -1.43
C ALA A 120 13.39 12.60 -1.92
N LEU A 121 12.55 11.98 -1.07
CA LEU A 121 11.81 10.77 -1.45
C LEU A 121 10.86 11.02 -2.63
N ILE A 122 10.10 12.12 -2.61
CA ILE A 122 9.21 12.50 -3.71
C ILE A 122 10.01 12.77 -4.98
N THR A 123 11.15 13.48 -4.89
CA THR A 123 12.02 13.75 -6.04
C THR A 123 12.54 12.44 -6.66
N ILE A 124 13.02 11.50 -5.86
CA ILE A 124 13.49 10.19 -6.35
C ILE A 124 12.34 9.42 -7.03
N LEU A 125 11.15 9.42 -6.42
CA LEU A 125 9.99 8.73 -6.96
C LEU A 125 9.52 9.36 -8.28
N MET A 126 9.53 10.68 -8.40
CA MET A 126 9.21 11.38 -9.65
C MET A 126 10.26 11.12 -10.73
N ALA A 127 11.54 11.15 -10.40
CA ALA A 127 12.62 10.89 -11.36
C ALA A 127 12.55 9.45 -11.92
N SER A 128 12.32 8.47 -11.05
CA SER A 128 12.14 7.07 -11.46
C SER A 128 10.88 6.85 -12.30
N TYR A 129 9.78 7.54 -11.99
CA TYR A 129 8.57 7.51 -12.82
C TYR A 129 8.79 8.11 -14.21
N LEU A 130 9.49 9.24 -14.30
CA LEU A 130 9.80 9.87 -15.60
C LEU A 130 10.68 8.97 -16.48
N LEU A 131 11.65 8.27 -15.87
CA LEU A 131 12.47 7.29 -16.58
C LEU A 131 11.63 6.10 -17.07
N PHE A 132 10.72 5.60 -16.23
CA PHE A 132 9.77 4.57 -16.62
C PHE A 132 8.86 5.02 -17.77
N PHE A 133 8.33 6.24 -17.71
CA PHE A 133 7.50 6.83 -18.76
C PHE A 133 8.25 6.97 -20.08
N ALA A 134 9.50 7.44 -20.04
CA ALA A 134 10.34 7.55 -21.24
C ALA A 134 10.57 6.19 -21.90
N PHE A 135 10.80 5.13 -21.10
CA PHE A 135 10.94 3.78 -21.61
C PHE A 135 9.63 3.22 -22.18
N TRP A 136 8.51 3.49 -21.53
CA TRP A 136 7.19 3.08 -22.03
C TRP A 136 6.89 3.64 -23.43
N LEU A 137 7.37 4.85 -23.77
CA LEU A 137 7.22 5.40 -25.13
C LEU A 137 7.84 4.51 -26.22
N LEU A 138 8.81 3.65 -25.86
CA LEU A 138 9.48 2.72 -26.76
C LEU A 138 8.71 1.38 -26.90
N ASN A 139 8.29 0.77 -25.78
CA ASN A 139 7.65 -0.56 -25.78
C ASN A 139 6.11 -0.52 -25.88
N LYS A 140 5.48 0.63 -25.61
CA LYS A 140 4.02 0.90 -25.68
C LYS A 140 3.09 -0.13 -25.01
N GLU A 141 3.59 -0.93 -24.06
CA GLU A 141 2.76 -1.84 -23.26
C GLU A 141 1.81 -1.06 -22.34
N LEU A 142 0.57 -0.90 -22.77
CA LEU A 142 -0.44 -0.09 -22.08
C LEU A 142 -0.78 -0.63 -20.69
N LEU A 143 -0.89 -1.95 -20.51
CA LEU A 143 -1.27 -2.55 -19.24
C LEU A 143 -0.21 -2.29 -18.16
N LEU A 144 1.07 -2.52 -18.49
CA LEU A 144 2.18 -2.27 -17.56
C LEU A 144 2.24 -0.80 -17.15
N PHE A 145 2.03 0.11 -18.11
CA PHE A 145 1.99 1.54 -17.84
C PHE A 145 0.89 1.94 -16.87
N ILE A 146 -0.33 1.42 -17.06
CA ILE A 146 -1.47 1.69 -16.18
C ILE A 146 -1.16 1.19 -14.76
N VAL A 147 -0.71 -0.05 -14.62
CA VAL A 147 -0.41 -0.66 -13.31
C VAL A 147 0.66 0.15 -12.57
N MET A 148 1.78 0.46 -13.24
CA MET A 148 2.86 1.22 -12.64
C MET A 148 2.42 2.64 -12.27
N SER A 149 1.63 3.30 -13.11
CA SER A 149 1.08 4.64 -12.81
C SER A 149 0.25 4.64 -11.52
N PHE A 150 -0.60 3.62 -11.32
CA PHE A 150 -1.35 3.47 -10.06
C PHE A 150 -0.45 3.22 -8.86
N VAL A 151 0.60 2.41 -9.00
CA VAL A 151 1.58 2.16 -7.94
C VAL A 151 2.26 3.47 -7.53
N TYR A 152 2.80 4.22 -8.50
CA TYR A 152 3.45 5.51 -8.24
C TYR A 152 2.49 6.51 -7.59
N LEU A 153 1.27 6.63 -8.12
CA LEU A 153 0.25 7.54 -7.57
C LEU A 153 -0.11 7.17 -6.13
N TYR A 154 -0.24 5.89 -5.82
CA TYR A 154 -0.46 5.42 -4.45
C TYR A 154 0.70 5.80 -3.52
N PHE A 155 1.95 5.59 -3.94
CA PHE A 155 3.11 5.95 -3.11
C PHE A 155 3.25 7.46 -2.91
N ILE A 156 2.97 8.27 -3.93
CA ILE A 156 2.90 9.73 -3.78
C ILE A 156 1.84 10.10 -2.74
N ALA A 157 0.65 9.48 -2.79
CA ALA A 157 -0.41 9.73 -1.81
C ALA A 157 0.02 9.34 -0.39
N VAL A 158 0.71 8.22 -0.21
CA VAL A 158 1.28 7.77 1.08
C VAL A 158 2.30 8.78 1.61
N LEU A 159 3.24 9.24 0.77
CA LEU A 159 4.25 10.23 1.16
C LEU A 159 3.62 11.59 1.49
N ALA A 160 2.70 12.07 0.66
CA ALA A 160 1.97 13.32 0.89
C ALA A 160 1.15 13.27 2.18
N TYR A 161 0.50 12.14 2.46
CA TYR A 161 -0.22 11.91 3.71
C TYR A 161 0.74 11.91 4.91
N GLY A 162 1.89 11.25 4.80
CA GLY A 162 2.94 11.27 5.83
C GLY A 162 3.43 12.69 6.13
N MET A 163 3.69 13.47 5.08
CA MET A 163 4.07 14.88 5.17
C MET A 163 3.01 15.72 5.88
N LYS A 164 1.74 15.62 5.44
CA LYS A 164 0.60 16.36 6.02
C LYS A 164 0.41 16.05 7.51
N ASN A 165 0.59 14.79 7.89
CA ASN A 165 0.41 14.33 9.28
C ASN A 165 1.68 14.39 10.12
N LYS A 166 2.79 14.91 9.59
CA LYS A 166 4.10 14.98 10.27
C LYS A 166 4.53 13.61 10.80
N LEU A 167 4.23 12.55 10.06
CA LEU A 167 4.70 11.21 10.38
C LEU A 167 6.21 11.17 10.11
N ASN A 168 7.00 10.59 11.00
CA ASN A 168 8.44 10.44 10.80
C ASN A 168 8.79 8.98 11.02
N SER A 169 9.35 8.35 10.00
CA SER A 169 9.78 6.96 10.05
C SER A 169 10.80 6.70 8.94
N SER A 170 11.85 5.94 9.27
CA SER A 170 12.83 5.48 8.29
C SER A 170 12.19 4.51 7.28
N MET A 171 11.09 3.85 7.66
CA MET A 171 10.34 2.94 6.81
C MET A 171 9.82 3.61 5.53
N TYR A 172 9.50 4.91 5.55
CA TYR A 172 9.14 5.62 4.32
C TYR A 172 10.27 5.60 3.28
N SER A 173 11.52 5.78 3.73
CA SER A 173 12.68 5.71 2.85
C SER A 173 12.92 4.30 2.34
N VAL A 174 12.85 3.30 3.23
CA VAL A 174 13.02 1.87 2.86
C VAL A 174 11.99 1.46 1.81
N ILE A 175 10.72 1.76 2.03
CA ILE A 175 9.65 1.41 1.11
C ILE A 175 9.82 2.14 -0.23
N THR A 176 10.16 3.44 -0.20
CA THR A 176 10.41 4.21 -1.43
C THR A 176 11.55 3.58 -2.24
N LEU A 177 12.66 3.21 -1.59
CA LEU A 177 13.79 2.55 -2.25
C LEU A 177 13.41 1.20 -2.84
N VAL A 178 12.61 0.39 -2.13
CA VAL A 178 12.10 -0.89 -2.64
C VAL A 178 11.25 -0.69 -3.90
N VAL A 179 10.36 0.29 -3.92
CA VAL A 179 9.51 0.59 -5.09
C VAL A 179 10.34 1.01 -6.30
N VAL A 180 11.32 1.89 -6.07
CA VAL A 180 12.25 2.35 -7.10
C VAL A 180 13.08 1.19 -7.63
N PHE A 181 13.60 0.34 -6.74
CA PHE A 181 14.36 -0.86 -7.10
C PHE A 181 13.54 -1.85 -7.93
N ILE A 182 12.30 -2.13 -7.53
CA ILE A 182 11.38 -2.98 -8.31
C ILE A 182 11.12 -2.37 -9.68
N THR A 183 10.94 -1.05 -9.77
CA THR A 183 10.77 -0.36 -11.06
C THR A 183 11.98 -0.57 -11.96
N PHE A 184 13.20 -0.45 -11.42
CA PHE A 184 14.42 -0.69 -12.19
C PHE A 184 14.55 -2.14 -12.66
N ILE A 185 14.19 -3.12 -11.83
CA ILE A 185 14.15 -4.53 -12.26
C ILE A 185 13.15 -4.72 -13.41
N MET A 186 11.93 -4.19 -13.26
CA MET A 186 10.90 -4.31 -14.30
C MET A 186 11.35 -3.62 -15.59
N LEU A 187 11.99 -2.46 -15.51
CA LEU A 187 12.57 -1.78 -16.66
C LEU A 187 13.66 -2.61 -17.32
N PHE A 188 14.60 -3.16 -16.55
CA PHE A 188 15.66 -4.00 -17.07
C PHE A 188 15.12 -5.23 -17.80
N VAL A 189 14.14 -5.92 -17.22
CA VAL A 189 13.50 -7.09 -17.86
C VAL A 189 12.86 -6.67 -19.18
N ASN A 190 12.12 -5.56 -19.22
CA ASN A 190 11.49 -5.10 -20.46
C ASN A 190 12.52 -4.69 -21.53
N VAL A 191 13.64 -4.06 -21.14
CA VAL A 191 14.74 -3.75 -22.07
C VAL A 191 15.28 -5.02 -22.70
N VAL A 192 15.55 -6.05 -21.88
CA VAL A 192 16.08 -7.33 -22.36
C VAL A 192 15.11 -8.02 -23.32
N VAL A 193 13.81 -8.04 -23.00
CA VAL A 193 12.77 -8.61 -23.86
C VAL A 193 12.70 -7.84 -25.20
N TYR A 194 12.61 -6.52 -25.15
CA TYR A 194 12.56 -5.66 -26.33
C TYR A 194 13.78 -5.85 -27.24
N LEU A 195 14.99 -5.88 -26.68
CA LEU A 195 16.21 -6.13 -27.46
C LEU A 195 16.23 -7.52 -28.09
N SER A 196 15.67 -8.54 -27.40
CA SER A 196 15.57 -9.89 -27.96
C SER A 196 14.61 -9.96 -29.15
N GLU A 197 13.53 -9.19 -29.13
CA GLU A 197 12.55 -9.13 -30.22
C GLU A 197 13.08 -8.36 -31.43
N VAL A 198 13.79 -7.25 -31.21
CA VAL A 198 14.41 -6.44 -32.28
C VAL A 198 15.57 -7.18 -32.96
N SER A 199 16.22 -8.13 -32.27
CA SER A 199 17.33 -8.92 -32.82
C SER A 199 16.92 -10.10 -33.70
N LYS A 200 15.63 -10.40 -33.82
CA LYS A 200 15.07 -11.45 -34.68
C LYS A 200 14.59 -10.87 -36.01
#